data_AF-A0A229GG37-F1
#
_entry.id   AF-A0A229GG37-F1
#
_cell.length_a   1.000
_cell.length_b   1.000
_cell.length_c   1.000
_cell.angle_alpha   90.00
_cell.angle_beta   90.00
_cell.angle_gamma   90.00
#
_symmetry.space_group_name_H-M   'P 1'
#
loop_
_entity.id
_entity.type
_entity.pdbx_description
1 polymer ?
#
loop_
_entity_poly.entity_id
_entity_poly.type
_entity_poly.pdbx_seq_one_letter_code
_entity_poly.pdbx_strand_id
1 'polypeptide(L)'
;MGNVFGGGDSLSLSNGGTDVFLDVLTLSVSDLAHDTWDYRFAALLTLQDQNVMGRGAVGFDLEEIDWGATPAARARAKDFVVRVVGLALRRHRWDELGYEPPFAEGYLRRFRAMVEAFDPADAVHRDGGGFPGPGEAAVASCVPHRVLSALPYWDGCRFCQSAAGQKP
;
A
#
# COMPACT_ATOMS: atom_id res chain seq x y z
N MET A 1 8.93 -16.16 -9.78
CA MET A 1 7.55 -15.83 -9.39
C MET A 1 7.63 -14.54 -8.59
N GLY A 2 6.95 -13.49 -9.03
CA GLY A 2 7.01 -12.15 -8.44
C GLY A 2 5.60 -11.54 -8.39
N ASN A 3 5.45 -10.49 -7.62
CA ASN A 3 4.18 -9.77 -7.46
C ASN A 3 4.08 -8.66 -8.52
N VAL A 4 2.87 -8.34 -8.94
CA VAL A 4 2.62 -7.36 -10.00
C VAL A 4 1.66 -6.30 -9.51
N PHE A 5 2.02 -5.04 -9.74
CA PHE A 5 1.15 -3.88 -9.58
C PHE A 5 0.93 -3.27 -10.97
N GLY A 6 -0.33 -3.09 -11.39
CA GLY A 6 -0.69 -2.60 -12.73
C GLY A 6 -1.36 -1.22 -12.74
N GLY A 7 -1.53 -0.63 -13.91
CA GLY A 7 -2.11 0.70 -14.10
C GLY A 7 -1.77 1.28 -15.48
N GLY A 8 -2.21 0.64 -16.56
CA GLY A 8 -1.77 0.87 -17.95
C GLY A 8 -0.34 0.39 -18.28
N ASP A 9 0.55 0.40 -17.30
CA ASP A 9 1.87 -0.22 -17.31
C ASP A 9 2.01 -1.14 -16.08
N SER A 10 3.15 -1.83 -15.90
CA SER A 10 3.35 -2.74 -14.77
C SER A 10 4.64 -2.51 -13.99
N LEU A 11 4.56 -2.79 -12.69
CA LEU A 11 5.69 -2.92 -11.77
C LEU A 11 5.72 -4.35 -11.25
N SER A 12 6.69 -5.15 -11.74
CA SER A 12 6.94 -6.49 -11.24
C SER A 12 8.07 -6.47 -10.20
N LEU A 13 7.79 -7.04 -9.01
CA LEU A 13 8.72 -7.07 -7.89
C LEU A 13 9.00 -8.53 -7.46
N SER A 14 10.22 -8.79 -7.00
CA SER A 14 10.50 -10.01 -6.24
C SER A 14 9.74 -10.01 -4.91
N ASN A 15 9.62 -11.13 -4.22
CA ASN A 15 8.99 -11.17 -2.90
C ASN A 15 9.67 -10.16 -1.93
N GLY A 16 10.99 -10.25 -1.77
CA GLY A 16 11.71 -9.30 -0.92
C GLY A 16 11.59 -7.85 -1.39
N GLY A 17 11.56 -7.60 -2.71
CA GLY A 17 11.31 -6.26 -3.24
C GLY A 17 9.89 -5.75 -2.92
N THR A 18 8.91 -6.64 -2.87
CA THR A 18 7.51 -6.34 -2.53
C THR A 18 7.37 -6.04 -1.05
N ASP A 19 8.01 -6.83 -0.17
CA ASP A 19 8.05 -6.57 1.27
C ASP A 19 8.60 -5.16 1.54
N VAL A 20 9.75 -4.85 0.94
CA VAL A 20 10.39 -3.52 1.05
C VAL A 20 9.50 -2.40 0.52
N PHE A 21 8.91 -2.59 -0.67
CA PHE A 21 8.04 -1.60 -1.30
C PHE A 21 6.81 -1.29 -0.45
N LEU A 22 6.19 -2.32 0.12
CA LEU A 22 5.01 -2.13 0.94
C LEU A 22 5.36 -1.63 2.35
N ASP A 23 6.52 -1.99 2.93
CA ASP A 23 6.99 -1.47 4.24
C ASP A 23 7.02 0.06 4.22
N VAL A 24 7.70 0.64 3.23
CA VAL A 24 7.90 2.09 3.12
C VAL A 24 6.58 2.84 2.80
N LEU A 25 5.67 2.21 2.06
CA LEU A 25 4.34 2.76 1.80
C LEU A 25 3.45 2.67 3.04
N THR A 26 3.51 1.58 3.82
CA THR A 26 2.75 1.42 5.06
C THR A 26 3.15 2.46 6.11
N LEU A 27 4.44 2.77 6.24
CA LEU A 27 4.90 3.85 7.11
C LEU A 27 4.30 5.20 6.69
N SER A 28 4.36 5.49 5.38
CA SER A 28 3.92 6.77 4.83
C SER A 28 2.40 6.96 4.84
N VAL A 29 1.63 5.92 4.51
CA VAL A 29 0.16 5.98 4.52
C VAL A 29 -0.38 6.15 5.94
N SER A 30 0.27 5.51 6.92
CA SER A 30 -0.16 5.56 8.31
C SER A 30 -0.03 6.95 8.93
N ASP A 31 0.92 7.75 8.45
CA ASP A 31 1.12 9.14 8.91
C ASP A 31 0.20 10.13 8.19
N LEU A 32 -0.22 9.84 6.97
CA LEU A 32 -1.01 10.76 6.14
C LEU A 32 -2.53 10.52 6.17
N ALA A 33 -2.98 9.31 6.48
CA ALA A 33 -4.38 8.93 6.39
C ALA A 33 -5.25 9.67 7.43
N HIS A 34 -6.29 10.35 6.97
CA HIS A 34 -7.20 11.12 7.83
C HIS A 34 -8.68 10.95 7.47
N ASP A 35 -9.00 10.51 6.25
CA ASP A 35 -10.37 10.26 5.82
C ASP A 35 -10.65 8.79 5.51
N THR A 36 -11.93 8.43 5.41
CA THR A 36 -12.39 7.06 5.10
C THR A 36 -11.72 6.48 3.84
N TRP A 37 -11.54 7.27 2.79
CA TRP A 37 -10.88 6.79 1.57
C TRP A 37 -9.41 6.44 1.82
N ASP A 38 -8.70 7.22 2.63
CA ASP A 38 -7.30 6.99 2.97
C ASP A 38 -7.14 5.69 3.75
N TYR A 39 -8.05 5.44 4.70
CA TYR A 39 -8.04 4.21 5.49
C TYR A 39 -8.37 2.98 4.64
N ARG A 40 -9.18 3.11 3.59
CA ARG A 40 -9.41 2.04 2.61
C ARG A 40 -8.16 1.76 1.78
N PHE A 41 -7.44 2.81 1.37
CA PHE A 41 -6.15 2.65 0.68
C PHE A 41 -5.08 2.04 1.60
N ALA A 42 -5.02 2.45 2.88
CA ALA A 42 -4.16 1.82 3.87
C ALA A 42 -4.51 0.33 4.04
N ALA A 43 -5.80 -0.02 4.11
CA ALA A 43 -6.24 -1.40 4.15
C ALA A 43 -5.79 -2.19 2.92
N LEU A 44 -5.88 -1.62 1.71
CA LEU A 44 -5.40 -2.27 0.48
C LEU A 44 -3.94 -2.66 0.61
N LEU A 45 -3.09 -1.76 1.12
CA LEU A 45 -1.67 -2.03 1.35
C LEU A 45 -1.44 -3.13 2.40
N THR A 46 -2.26 -3.18 3.46
CA THR A 46 -2.16 -4.25 4.48
C THR A 46 -2.59 -5.61 3.94
N LEU A 47 -3.49 -5.66 2.96
CA LEU A 47 -3.87 -6.90 2.28
C LEU A 47 -2.77 -7.44 1.36
N GLN A 48 -1.69 -6.69 1.16
CA GLN A 48 -0.53 -7.14 0.37
C GLN A 48 0.58 -7.73 1.27
N ASP A 49 0.30 -8.00 2.54
CA ASP A 49 1.27 -8.63 3.45
C ASP A 49 1.53 -10.09 3.06
N GLN A 50 2.72 -10.35 2.52
CA GLN A 50 3.12 -11.66 2.06
C GLN A 50 3.32 -12.68 3.19
N ASN A 51 3.49 -12.23 4.44
CA ASN A 51 3.58 -13.13 5.59
C ASN A 51 2.24 -13.81 5.89
N VAL A 52 1.12 -13.26 5.41
CA VAL A 52 -0.19 -13.88 5.61
C VAL A 52 -0.89 -14.32 4.34
N MET A 53 -0.77 -13.55 3.26
CA MET A 53 -1.37 -13.95 1.97
C MET A 53 -0.55 -15.02 1.25
N GLY A 54 0.70 -15.24 1.66
CA GLY A 54 1.63 -16.12 0.98
C GLY A 54 2.45 -15.42 -0.11
N ARG A 55 3.63 -15.99 -0.38
CA ARG A 55 4.59 -15.40 -1.34
C ARG A 55 4.10 -15.55 -2.78
N GLY A 56 4.17 -14.46 -3.55
CA GLY A 56 3.78 -14.44 -4.97
C GLY A 56 2.28 -14.32 -5.23
N ALA A 57 1.47 -14.06 -4.19
CA ALA A 57 0.01 -13.97 -4.27
C ALA A 57 -0.52 -12.54 -4.05
N VAL A 58 0.36 -11.54 -4.01
CA VAL A 58 -0.01 -10.14 -3.73
C VAL A 58 0.21 -9.25 -4.95
N GLY A 59 -0.42 -8.09 -4.95
CA GLY A 59 -0.50 -7.19 -6.09
C GLY A 59 -1.91 -6.60 -6.23
N PHE A 60 -2.00 -5.45 -6.89
CA PHE A 60 -3.28 -4.84 -7.26
C PHE A 60 -3.09 -3.97 -8.49
N ASP A 61 -4.17 -3.76 -9.23
CA ASP A 61 -4.20 -2.87 -10.39
C ASP A 61 -4.82 -1.52 -10.00
N LEU A 62 -4.28 -0.40 -10.54
CA LEU A 62 -4.86 0.93 -10.31
C LEU A 62 -6.31 1.01 -10.83
N GLU A 63 -6.63 0.19 -11.84
CA GLU A 63 -7.97 0.02 -12.41
C GLU A 63 -8.97 -0.58 -11.40
N GLU A 64 -8.50 -1.27 -10.35
CA GLU A 64 -9.33 -1.90 -9.32
C GLU A 64 -9.60 -0.97 -8.13
N ILE A 65 -8.87 0.14 -8.01
CA ILE A 65 -9.08 1.12 -6.94
C ILE A 65 -10.38 1.89 -7.21
N ASP A 66 -11.25 1.95 -6.20
CA ASP A 66 -12.38 2.88 -6.21
C ASP A 66 -11.88 4.31 -5.98
N TRP A 67 -11.49 5.01 -7.04
CA TRP A 67 -11.06 6.41 -6.97
C TRP A 67 -12.18 7.40 -6.65
N GLY A 68 -13.43 6.93 -6.54
CA GLY A 68 -14.61 7.75 -6.25
C GLY A 68 -15.44 8.12 -7.48
N ALA A 69 -16.70 8.46 -7.21
CA ALA A 69 -17.72 8.65 -8.23
C ALA A 69 -17.69 10.02 -8.94
N THR A 70 -17.01 11.02 -8.36
CA THR A 70 -16.96 12.38 -8.91
C THR A 70 -15.55 12.76 -9.34
N PRO A 71 -15.37 13.68 -10.32
CA PRO A 71 -14.05 14.16 -10.70
C PRO A 71 -13.22 14.71 -9.54
N ALA A 72 -13.87 15.40 -8.58
CA ALA A 72 -13.21 15.93 -7.40
C ALA A 72 -12.73 14.82 -6.45
N ALA A 73 -13.55 13.78 -6.24
CA ALA A 73 -13.16 12.62 -5.43
C ALA A 73 -11.97 11.89 -6.05
N ARG A 74 -12.00 11.68 -7.38
CA ARG A 74 -10.91 11.07 -8.16
C ARG A 74 -9.61 11.84 -8.05
N ALA A 75 -9.67 13.16 -8.22
CA ALA A 75 -8.49 14.02 -8.08
C ALA A 75 -7.91 13.98 -6.66
N ARG A 76 -8.76 14.01 -5.62
CA ARG A 76 -8.34 13.92 -4.22
C ARG A 76 -7.72 12.56 -3.87
N ALA A 77 -8.30 11.48 -4.36
CA ALA A 77 -7.78 10.12 -4.20
C ALA A 77 -6.41 9.97 -4.86
N LYS A 78 -6.28 10.43 -6.12
CA LYS A 78 -5.01 10.44 -6.87
C LYS A 78 -3.93 11.27 -6.18
N ASP A 79 -4.27 12.48 -5.75
CA ASP A 79 -3.34 13.33 -4.99
C ASP A 79 -2.85 12.63 -3.73
N PHE A 80 -3.73 11.97 -2.98
CA PHE A 80 -3.34 11.25 -1.78
C PHE A 80 -2.32 10.15 -2.06
N VAL A 81 -2.54 9.31 -3.08
CA VAL A 81 -1.57 8.26 -3.45
C VAL A 81 -0.22 8.89 -3.83
N VAL A 82 -0.22 9.96 -4.63
CA VAL A 82 1.01 10.69 -4.99
C VAL A 82 1.72 11.25 -3.75
N ARG A 83 0.98 11.79 -2.77
CA ARG A 83 1.55 12.28 -1.51
C ARG A 83 2.15 11.17 -0.65
N VAL A 84 1.50 10.00 -0.56
CA VAL A 84 2.02 8.83 0.14
C VAL A 84 3.35 8.38 -0.48
N VAL A 85 3.40 8.22 -1.81
CA VAL A 85 4.63 7.83 -2.51
C VAL A 85 5.70 8.91 -2.39
N GLY A 86 5.31 10.19 -2.44
CA GLY A 86 6.21 11.33 -2.23
C GLY A 86 6.81 11.36 -0.83
N LEU A 87 6.05 11.02 0.21
CA LEU A 87 6.56 10.90 1.57
C LEU A 87 7.51 9.71 1.72
N ALA A 88 7.19 8.56 1.11
CA ALA A 88 8.08 7.39 1.07
C ALA A 88 9.40 7.71 0.36
N LEU A 89 9.37 8.46 -0.75
CA LEU A 89 10.56 8.91 -1.48
C LEU A 89 11.45 9.86 -0.68
N ARG A 90 10.90 10.57 0.31
CA ARG A 90 11.67 11.36 1.29
C ARG A 90 12.27 10.51 2.41
N ARG A 91 12.23 9.18 2.27
CA ARG A 91 12.75 8.20 3.23
C ARG A 91 12.10 8.31 4.61
N HIS A 92 10.81 8.66 4.64
CA HIS A 92 10.07 8.83 5.87
C HIS A 92 10.07 7.55 6.71
N ARG A 93 10.64 7.63 7.92
CA ARG A 93 10.73 6.55 8.91
C ARG A 93 11.48 5.30 8.43
N TRP A 94 12.33 5.42 7.40
CA TRP A 94 13.12 4.26 6.92
C TRP A 94 14.13 3.77 7.97
N ASP A 95 14.54 4.64 8.89
CA ASP A 95 15.38 4.29 10.04
C ASP A 95 14.73 3.26 10.98
N GLU A 96 13.39 3.13 10.95
CA GLU A 96 12.65 2.16 11.76
C GLU A 96 12.64 0.74 11.16
N LEU A 97 13.08 0.56 9.91
CA LEU A 97 13.04 -0.73 9.21
C LEU A 97 14.08 -1.73 9.73
N GLY A 98 15.15 -1.26 10.39
CA GLY A 98 16.25 -2.12 10.82
C GLY A 98 17.12 -2.67 9.67
N TYR A 99 16.87 -2.26 8.43
CA TYR A 99 17.65 -2.58 7.24
C TYR A 99 17.63 -1.39 6.26
N GLU A 100 18.63 -1.29 5.39
CA GLU A 100 18.62 -0.31 4.30
C GLU A 100 17.89 -0.90 3.08
N PRO A 101 16.91 -0.20 2.48
CA PRO A 101 16.19 -0.68 1.30
C PRO A 101 16.77 -0.11 -0.02
N PRO A 102 17.88 -0.66 -0.58
CA PRO A 102 18.63 -0.04 -1.68
C PRO A 102 17.84 0.13 -2.99
N PHE A 103 16.80 -0.68 -3.20
CA PHE A 103 16.00 -0.65 -4.43
C PHE A 103 14.65 0.06 -4.28
N ALA A 104 14.25 0.45 -3.06
CA ALA A 104 12.93 1.04 -2.79
C ALA A 104 12.69 2.31 -3.60
N GLU A 105 13.68 3.19 -3.72
CA GLU A 105 13.50 4.42 -4.49
C GLU A 105 13.15 4.15 -5.97
N GLY A 106 13.75 3.12 -6.58
CA GLY A 106 13.44 2.73 -7.96
C GLY A 106 12.00 2.27 -8.10
N TYR A 107 11.53 1.43 -7.17
CA TYR A 107 10.15 0.95 -7.12
C TYR A 107 9.16 2.10 -6.93
N LEU A 108 9.44 3.01 -6.00
CA LEU A 108 8.60 4.17 -5.71
C LEU A 108 8.53 5.16 -6.86
N ARG A 109 9.66 5.46 -7.52
CA ARG A 109 9.67 6.35 -8.71
C ARG A 109 8.84 5.74 -9.84
N ARG A 110 8.95 4.43 -10.05
CA ARG A 110 8.18 3.71 -11.07
C ARG A 110 6.69 3.71 -10.76
N PHE A 111 6.32 3.34 -9.54
CA PHE A 111 4.92 3.35 -9.09
C PHE A 111 4.32 4.76 -9.14
N ARG A 112 5.08 5.78 -8.73
CA ARG A 112 4.66 7.19 -8.85
C ARG A 112 4.35 7.57 -10.30
N ALA A 113 5.24 7.23 -11.23
CA ALA A 113 5.03 7.53 -12.64
C ALA A 113 3.77 6.83 -13.20
N MET A 114 3.50 5.59 -12.77
CA MET A 114 2.28 4.87 -13.13
C MET A 114 1.03 5.60 -12.60
N VAL A 115 1.02 5.97 -11.31
CA VAL A 115 -0.09 6.72 -10.70
C VAL A 115 -0.29 8.07 -11.37
N GLU A 116 0.78 8.82 -11.64
CA GLU A 116 0.72 10.13 -12.30
C GLU A 116 0.16 10.04 -13.72
N ALA A 117 0.53 8.99 -14.48
CA ALA A 117 0.03 8.77 -15.84
C ALA A 117 -1.40 8.21 -15.91
N PHE A 118 -1.84 7.47 -14.88
CA PHE A 118 -3.14 6.82 -14.84
C PHE A 118 -4.29 7.84 -14.74
N ASP A 119 -5.32 7.73 -15.58
CA ASP A 119 -6.56 8.51 -15.41
C ASP A 119 -7.56 7.72 -14.53
N PRO A 120 -7.92 8.22 -13.33
CA PRO A 120 -8.94 7.60 -12.49
C PRO A 120 -10.30 7.41 -13.15
N ALA A 121 -10.60 8.10 -14.25
CA ALA A 121 -11.82 7.87 -15.02
C ALA A 121 -11.82 6.52 -15.76
N ASP A 122 -10.65 5.93 -16.00
CA ASP A 122 -10.49 4.63 -16.67
C ASP A 122 -10.67 3.44 -15.71
N ALA A 123 -10.72 3.71 -14.40
CA ALA A 123 -10.92 2.67 -13.40
C ALA A 123 -12.29 2.00 -13.54
N VAL A 124 -12.30 0.67 -13.50
CA VAL A 124 -13.52 -0.11 -13.63
C VAL A 124 -14.08 -0.32 -12.23
N HIS A 125 -15.22 0.31 -11.93
CA HIS A 125 -15.97 -0.04 -10.72
C HIS A 125 -16.43 -1.50 -10.83
N ARG A 126 -15.73 -2.39 -10.15
CA ARG A 126 -16.16 -3.79 -9.98
C ARG A 126 -16.68 -3.97 -8.57
N ASP A 127 -17.95 -4.33 -8.43
CA ASP A 127 -18.48 -4.81 -7.16
C ASP A 127 -17.65 -6.05 -6.72
N GLY A 128 -17.03 -5.97 -5.54
CA GLY A 128 -16.12 -7.01 -5.03
C GLY A 128 -14.71 -7.01 -5.66
N GLY A 129 -14.35 -6.00 -6.45
CA GLY A 129 -13.04 -5.90 -7.10
C GLY A 129 -11.97 -5.34 -6.18
N GLY A 130 -11.37 -6.17 -5.33
CA GLY A 130 -10.04 -5.99 -4.71
C GLY A 130 -9.82 -4.82 -3.73
N PHE A 131 -10.51 -3.69 -3.89
CA PHE A 131 -10.35 -2.51 -3.07
C PHE A 131 -11.27 -2.55 -1.83
N PRO A 132 -10.73 -2.35 -0.62
CA PRO A 132 -11.51 -2.44 0.61
C PRO A 132 -12.74 -1.53 0.62
N GLY A 133 -13.87 -2.08 1.05
CA GLY A 133 -15.09 -1.31 1.32
C GLY A 133 -14.95 -0.41 2.55
N PRO A 134 -15.90 0.50 2.80
CA PRO A 134 -15.85 1.38 3.98
C PRO A 134 -15.77 0.65 5.32
N GLY A 135 -16.36 -0.55 5.43
CA GLY A 135 -16.31 -1.39 6.64
C GLY A 135 -15.01 -2.16 6.82
N GLU A 136 -14.15 -2.21 5.80
CA GLU A 136 -12.86 -2.91 5.79
C GLU A 136 -11.67 -1.93 5.92
N ALA A 137 -11.97 -0.66 6.16
CA ALA A 137 -10.98 0.40 6.30
C ALA A 137 -10.04 0.14 7.49
N ALA A 138 -8.74 0.37 7.30
CA ALA A 138 -7.73 0.18 8.33
C ALA A 138 -7.75 1.34 9.33
N VAL A 139 -8.71 1.30 10.25
CA VAL A 139 -8.91 2.32 11.29
C VAL A 139 -8.21 1.98 12.61
N ALA A 140 -7.75 0.74 12.76
CA ALA A 140 -6.94 0.33 13.90
C ALA A 140 -5.46 0.64 13.65
N SER A 141 -4.72 0.89 14.73
CA SER A 141 -3.28 1.12 14.68
C SER A 141 -2.54 0.10 15.55
N CYS A 142 -1.45 -0.44 15.02
CA CYS A 142 -0.48 -1.19 15.81
C CYS A 142 0.30 -0.22 16.70
N VAL A 143 0.14 -0.34 18.01
CA VAL A 143 0.76 0.58 18.98
C VAL A 143 2.31 0.53 18.92
N PRO A 144 2.97 -0.64 18.90
CA PRO A 144 4.44 -0.70 18.84
C PRO A 144 5.04 -0.01 17.60
N HIS A 145 4.42 -0.20 16.43
CA HIS A 145 4.98 0.26 15.15
C HIS A 145 4.32 1.54 14.63
N ARG A 146 3.26 2.03 15.28
CA ARG A 146 2.49 3.22 14.89
C ARG A 146 2.11 3.18 13.40
N VAL A 147 1.53 2.05 12.98
CA VAL A 147 1.03 1.86 11.62
C VAL A 147 -0.39 1.34 11.60
N LEU A 148 -1.14 1.73 10.58
CA LEU A 148 -2.50 1.27 10.37
C LEU A 148 -2.53 -0.23 10.07
N SER A 149 -3.58 -0.89 10.55
CA SER A 149 -3.81 -2.32 10.38
C SER A 149 -5.31 -2.56 10.15
N ALA A 150 -5.63 -3.37 9.15
CA ALA A 150 -6.99 -3.85 8.95
C ALA A 150 -7.27 -5.00 9.92
N LEU A 151 -7.96 -4.72 11.04
CA LEU A 151 -8.62 -5.75 11.85
C LEU A 151 -9.97 -6.08 11.19
N PRO A 152 -10.42 -7.36 11.19
CA PRO A 152 -9.94 -8.48 12.00
C PRO A 152 -8.93 -9.39 11.31
N TYR A 153 -8.36 -8.99 10.16
CA TYR A 153 -7.54 -9.91 9.38
C TYR A 153 -6.27 -10.34 10.12
N TRP A 154 -5.67 -9.47 10.96
CA TRP A 154 -4.32 -9.72 11.47
C TRP A 154 -4.15 -9.50 12.98
N ASP A 155 -3.55 -10.48 13.69
CA ASP A 155 -3.14 -10.37 15.12
C ASP A 155 -1.93 -9.42 15.35
N GLY A 156 -1.45 -8.74 14.30
CA GLY A 156 -0.35 -7.78 14.34
C GLY A 156 -0.12 -7.15 12.96
N CYS A 157 0.52 -5.97 12.91
CA CYS A 157 0.88 -5.35 11.63
C CYS A 157 2.03 -6.10 10.94
N ARG A 158 2.28 -5.75 9.67
CA ARG A 158 3.40 -6.30 8.87
C ARG A 158 4.75 -6.36 9.60
N PHE A 159 5.08 -5.36 10.41
CA PHE A 159 6.35 -5.33 11.15
C PHE A 159 6.35 -6.30 12.34
N CYS A 160 5.21 -6.50 13.00
CA CYS A 160 5.07 -7.54 14.03
C CYS A 160 5.30 -8.93 13.44
N GLN A 161 4.81 -9.17 12.22
CA GLN A 161 4.87 -10.48 11.59
C GLN A 161 6.25 -10.77 10.99
N SER A 162 6.90 -9.77 10.40
CA SER A 162 8.29 -9.88 9.94
C SER A 162 9.27 -10.13 11.11
N ALA A 163 9.04 -9.50 12.27
CA ALA A 163 9.85 -9.73 13.47
C ALA A 163 9.54 -11.06 14.16
N ALA A 164 8.31 -11.58 14.06
CA ALA A 164 7.92 -12.86 14.66
C ALA A 164 8.63 -14.08 14.04
N GLY A 165 9.26 -13.93 12.87
CA GLY A 165 10.18 -14.92 12.28
C GLY A 165 11.60 -14.90 12.84
N GLN A 166 11.93 -13.94 13.71
CA GLN A 166 13.24 -13.75 14.31
C GLN A 166 13.13 -13.89 15.83
N LYS A 167 12.81 -15.09 16.29
CA LYS A 167 13.09 -15.45 17.69
C LYS A 167 14.61 -15.47 17.90
N PRO A 168 15.13 -15.01 19.05
CA PRO A 168 16.50 -15.29 19.45
C PRO A 168 16.76 -16.81 19.55
#